data_AF-A0A0R3KSU8-F1
#
_entry.id   AF-A0A0R3KSU8-F1
#
_cell.length_a   1.000
_cell.length_b   1.000
_cell.length_c   1.000
_cell.angle_alpha   90.00
_cell.angle_beta   90.00
_cell.angle_gamma   90.00
#
_symmetry.space_group_name_H-M   'P 1'
#
loop_
_entity.id
_entity.type
_entity.pdbx_description
1 polymer ?
#
loop_
_entity_poly.entity_id
_entity_poly.type
_entity_poly.pdbx_seq_one_letter_code
_entity_poly.pdbx_strand_id
1 'polypeptide(L)' 'MSRARLLADLKAATTDLAAARRALADDQFRARHGMAHNLIFAAHVEHTTYHRWLRIGEALANYR' A
#
# COMPACT_ATOMS: atom_id res chain seq x y z
N MET A 1 -2.19 -15.31 -16.00
CA MET A 1 -2.56 -15.34 -14.56
C MET A 1 -3.96 -15.90 -14.43
N SER A 2 -4.29 -16.62 -13.36
CA SER A 2 -5.66 -17.06 -13.09
C SER A 2 -6.41 -16.06 -12.20
N ARG A 3 -7.75 -16.07 -12.25
CA ARG A 3 -8.60 -15.28 -11.35
C ARG A 3 -8.28 -15.53 -9.87
N ALA A 4 -8.06 -16.79 -9.50
CA ALA A 4 -7.72 -17.18 -8.13
C ALA A 4 -6.38 -16.56 -7.68
N ARG A 5 -5.40 -16.48 -8.59
CA ARG A 5 -4.13 -15.82 -8.29
C ARG A 5 -4.27 -14.31 -8.15
N LEU A 6 -5.05 -13.66 -9.03
CA LEU A 6 -5.34 -12.22 -8.91
C LEU A 6 -6.04 -11.87 -7.58
N LEU A 7 -6.95 -12.72 -7.10
CA LEU A 7 -7.58 -12.56 -5.79
C LEU A 7 -6.57 -12.69 -4.63
N ALA A 8 -5.68 -13.67 -4.70
CA ALA A 8 -4.63 -13.83 -3.70
C ALA A 8 -3.67 -12.62 -3.70
N ASP A 9 -3.27 -12.16 -4.88
CA ASP A 9 -2.40 -11.00 -5.07
C ASP A 9 -3.08 -9.71 -4.58
N LEU A 10 -4.39 -9.55 -4.81
CA LEU A 10 -5.16 -8.40 -4.31
C LEU A 10 -5.23 -8.40 -2.79
N LYS A 11 -5.43 -9.57 -2.16
CA LYS A 11 -5.44 -9.71 -0.70
C LYS A 11 -4.09 -9.34 -0.09
N ALA A 12 -3.00 -9.79 -0.70
CA ALA A 12 -1.65 -9.42 -0.29
C ALA A 12 -1.42 -7.91 -0.45
N ALA A 13 -1.72 -7.34 -1.62
CA ALA A 13 -1.57 -5.90 -1.87
C ALA A 13 -2.42 -5.02 -0.94
N THR A 14 -3.61 -5.50 -0.55
CA THR A 14 -4.46 -4.80 0.43
C THR A 14 -3.82 -4.80 1.82
N THR A 15 -3.17 -5.90 2.21
CA THR A 15 -2.46 -6.02 3.49
C THR A 15 -1.22 -5.11 3.51
N ASP A 16 -0.46 -5.12 2.41
CA ASP A 16 0.72 -4.25 2.22
C ASP A 16 0.33 -2.77 2.29
N LEU A 17 -0.74 -2.35 1.60
CA LEU A 17 -1.23 -0.98 1.61
C LEU A 17 -1.70 -0.55 3.01
N ALA A 18 -2.39 -1.44 3.74
CA ALA A 18 -2.82 -1.15 5.10
C ALA A 18 -1.61 -0.95 6.04
N ALA A 19 -0.56 -1.74 5.89
CA ALA A 19 0.68 -1.58 6.65
C ALA A 19 1.40 -0.27 6.29
N ALA A 20 1.51 0.06 5.00
CA ALA A 20 2.15 1.30 4.54
C ALA A 20 1.43 2.55 5.05
N ARG A 21 0.09 2.55 5.06
CA ARG A 21 -0.71 3.65 5.63
C ARG A 21 -0.50 3.84 7.13
N ARG A 22 -0.37 2.74 7.89
CA ARG A 22 -0.04 2.82 9.33
C ARG A 22 1.35 3.40 9.54
N ALA A 23 2.35 2.93 8.80
CA ALA A 23 3.71 3.45 8.88
C ALA A 23 3.79 4.94 8.53
N LEU A 24 3.04 5.39 7.52
CA LEU A 24 2.93 6.81 7.19
C LEU A 24 2.28 7.62 8.32
N ALA A 25 1.22 7.11 8.94
CA ALA A 25 0.59 7.77 10.08
C ALA A 25 1.53 7.86 11.29
N ASP A 26 2.33 6.81 11.55
CA ASP A 26 3.33 6.79 12.61
C ASP A 26 4.44 7.82 12.36
N ASP A 27 4.95 7.93 11.14
CA ASP A 27 5.95 8.94 10.80
C ASP A 27 5.39 10.37 10.79
N GLN A 28 4.13 10.55 10.40
CA GLN A 28 3.41 11.83 10.57
C GLN A 28 3.22 12.20 12.05
N PHE A 29 3.00 11.23 12.91
CA PHE A 29 2.96 11.45 14.35
C PHE A 29 4.33 11.86 14.86
N ARG A 30 5.38 11.10 14.55
CA ARG A 30 6.78 11.42 14.94
C ARG A 30 7.18 12.84 14.51
N ALA A 31 6.80 13.25 13.30
CA ALA A 31 7.03 14.60 12.80
C ALA A 31 6.41 15.70 13.63
N ARG A 32 5.14 15.53 14.00
CA ARG A 32 4.43 16.50 14.84
C ARG A 32 5.03 16.63 16.24
N HIS A 33 5.72 15.59 16.71
CA HIS A 33 6.33 15.54 18.04
C HIS A 33 7.85 15.76 18.03
N GLY A 34 8.44 16.19 16.91
CA GLY A 34 9.89 16.45 16.82
C GLY A 34 10.76 15.21 16.99
N MET A 35 10.19 14.02 16.77
CA MET A 35 10.91 12.75 16.84
C MET A 35 11.55 12.42 15.48
N ALA A 36 12.57 11.57 15.49
CA ALA A 36 13.15 11.04 14.26
C ALA A 36 12.08 10.35 13.40
N HIS A 37 12.05 10.68 12.11
CA HIS A 37 11.05 10.22 11.16
C HIS A 37 11.65 10.03 9.76
N ASN A 38 10.93 9.36 8.87
CA ASN A 38 11.24 9.39 7.44
C ASN A 38 9.97 9.54 6.58
N LEU A 39 9.31 10.70 6.74
CA LEU A 39 8.07 11.03 6.04
C LEU A 39 8.13 10.84 4.51
N ILE A 40 9.23 11.23 3.87
CA ILE A 40 9.39 11.11 2.41
C ILE A 40 9.39 9.63 2.01
N PHE A 41 10.14 8.79 2.73
CA PHE A 41 10.18 7.36 2.46
C PHE A 41 8.84 6.69 2.75
N ALA A 42 8.22 6.98 3.90
CA ALA A 42 6.93 6.41 4.26
C ALA A 42 5.83 6.79 3.24
N ALA A 43 5.83 8.03 2.76
CA ALA A 43 4.92 8.48 1.72
C ALA A 43 5.19 7.78 0.38
N HIS A 44 6.46 7.59 0.01
CA HIS A 44 6.83 6.84 -1.20
C HIS A 44 6.37 5.38 -1.15
N VAL A 45 6.53 4.71 0.00
CA VAL A 45 6.07 3.34 0.20
C VAL A 45 4.54 3.23 0.12
N GLU A 46 3.81 4.15 0.75
CA GLU A 46 2.34 4.20 0.64
C GLU A 46 1.90 4.40 -0.82
N HIS A 47 2.51 5.35 -1.52
CA HIS A 47 2.20 5.63 -2.92
C HIS A 47 2.43 4.43 -3.84
N THR A 48 3.58 3.76 -3.70
CA THR A 48 3.94 2.59 -4.54
C THR A 48 3.04 1.38 -4.24
N THR A 49 2.74 1.12 -2.97
CA THR A 49 1.81 0.06 -2.56
C THR A 49 0.37 0.34 -3.01
N TYR A 50 -0.07 1.60 -2.97
CA TYR A 50 -1.37 2.03 -3.49
C TYR A 50 -1.49 1.75 -4.99
N HIS A 51 -0.50 2.14 -5.79
CA HIS A 51 -0.52 1.87 -7.24
C HIS A 51 -0.47 0.38 -7.56
N ARG A 52 0.26 -0.42 -6.79
CA ARG A 52 0.25 -1.89 -6.94
C ARG A 52 -1.14 -2.45 -6.67
N TRP A 53 -1.78 -2.03 -5.58
CA TRP A 53 -3.14 -2.43 -5.24
C TRP A 53 -4.14 -2.05 -6.35
N LEU A 54 -4.06 -0.82 -6.86
CA LEU A 54 -4.91 -0.33 -7.95
C LEU A 54 -4.78 -1.19 -9.20
N ARG A 55 -3.55 -1.43 -9.66
CA ARG A 55 -3.27 -2.23 -10.88
C ARG A 55 -3.81 -3.65 -10.77
N ILE A 56 -3.68 -4.29 -9.61
CA ILE A 56 -4.20 -5.65 -9.39
C ILE A 56 -5.73 -5.65 -9.36
N GLY A 57 -6.33 -4.62 -8.73
CA GLY A 57 -7.78 -4.43 -8.72
C GLY A 57 -8.36 -4.26 -10.14
N GLU A 58 -7.72 -3.44 -10.98
CA GLU A 58 -8.08 -3.26 -12.38
C GLU A 58 -7.92 -4.56 -13.20
N ALA A 59 -6.81 -5.29 -13.00
CA ALA A 59 -6.59 -6.56 -13.67
C ALA A 59 -7.66 -7.61 -13.30
N LEU A 60 -8.10 -7.63 -12.04
CA LEU A 60 -9.18 -8.52 -11.60
C LEU A 60 -10.55 -8.09 -12.15
N ALA A 61 -10.85 -6.80 -12.18
CA ALA A 61 -12.11 -6.27 -12.73
C ALA A 61 -12.24 -6.55 -14.24
N ASN A 62 -11.12 -6.54 -14.96
CA ASN A 62 -11.06 -6.81 -16.39
C ASN A 62 -10.88 -8.31 -16.73
N TYR A 63 -10.83 -9.19 -15.73
CA TYR A 63 -10.67 -10.63 -15.94
C TYR A 63 -11.96 -11.25 -16.48
N ARG A 64 -12.02 -11.47 -17.79
CA ARG A 64 -13.11 -12.16 -18.50
C ARG A 64 -12.77 -13.62 -18.76
#